data_AF-A0A380AM90-F1
#
_entry.id   AF-A0A380AM90-F1
#
_cell.length_a   1.000
_cell.length_b   1.000
_cell.length_c   1.000
_cell.angle_alpha   90.00
_cell.angle_beta   90.00
_cell.angle_gamma   90.00
#
_symmetry.space_group_name_H-M   'P 1'
#
loop_
_entity.id
_entity.type
_entity.pdbx_description
1 polymer ?
#
loop_
_entity_poly.entity_id
_entity_poly.type
_entity_poly.pdbx_seq_one_letter_code
_entity_poly.pdbx_strand_id
1 'polypeptide(L)'
;MDKDVYLTIPRGRMKDLKASYVLNTPEIHAPLAKNQVVGSINFQLDGKTIDQRPLVVMNEVKEGGFFSRIVDYIKLMFHHWFG
;
A
#
# COMPACT_ATOMS: atom_id res chain seq x y z
N MET A 1 11.03 12.50 0.43
CA MET A 1 12.12 11.60 0.05
C MET A 1 11.47 10.26 -0.23
N ASP A 2 10.93 10.12 -1.43
CA ASP A 2 10.33 8.89 -1.91
C ASP A 2 11.47 7.87 -2.06
N LYS A 3 11.39 6.74 -1.35
CA LYS A 3 12.41 5.68 -1.40
C LYS A 3 11.93 4.58 -2.32
N ASP A 4 12.56 4.46 -3.48
CA ASP A 4 12.36 3.32 -4.37
C ASP A 4 12.82 2.03 -3.67
N VAL A 5 11.97 1.00 -3.69
CA VAL A 5 12.24 -0.29 -3.06
C VAL A 5 12.91 -1.20 -4.08
N TYR A 6 14.20 -1.47 -3.87
CA TYR A 6 14.96 -2.44 -4.65
C TYR A 6 15.09 -3.74 -3.85
N LEU A 7 14.51 -4.82 -4.37
CA LEU A 7 14.58 -6.16 -3.76
C LEU A 7 15.36 -7.10 -4.68
N THR A 8 16.43 -7.69 -4.17
CA THR A 8 17.22 -8.68 -4.92
C THR A 8 16.63 -10.06 -4.70
N ILE A 9 16.09 -10.67 -5.76
CA ILE A 9 15.52 -12.01 -5.73
C ILE A 9 16.18 -12.93 -6.76
N PRO A 10 16.24 -14.26 -6.51
CA PRO A 10 16.79 -15.21 -7.46
C PRO A 10 16.06 -15.16 -8.81
N ARG A 11 16.84 -15.26 -9.90
CA ARG A 11 16.33 -15.20 -11.27
C ARG A 11 15.26 -16.28 -11.48
N GLY A 12 14.10 -15.89 -12.01
CA GLY A 12 12.96 -16.79 -12.26
C GLY A 12 11.89 -16.79 -11.17
N ARG A 13 12.17 -16.24 -9.98
CA ARG A 13 11.23 -16.22 -8.84
C ARG A 13 10.34 -14.96 -8.76
N MET A 14 10.40 -14.08 -9.76
CA MET A 14 9.57 -12.86 -9.83
C MET A 14 8.06 -13.15 -9.74
N LYS A 15 7.62 -14.28 -10.31
CA LYS A 15 6.20 -14.67 -10.34
C LYS A 15 5.67 -15.12 -8.96
N ASP A 16 6.57 -15.50 -8.06
CA ASP A 16 6.24 -15.99 -6.72
C ASP A 16 6.30 -14.88 -5.67
N LEU A 17 6.79 -13.69 -6.06
CA LEU A 17 6.84 -12.53 -5.18
C LEU A 17 5.43 -11.98 -5.02
N LYS A 18 4.91 -12.06 -3.79
CA LYS A 18 3.61 -11.52 -3.41
C LYS A 18 3.82 -10.33 -2.49
N ALA A 19 3.28 -9.18 -2.86
CA ALA A 19 3.18 -8.04 -1.96
C ALA A 19 1.84 -8.10 -1.24
N SER A 20 1.85 -7.99 0.09
CA SER A 20 0.65 -7.83 0.91
C SER A 20 0.84 -6.61 1.80
N TYR A 21 -0.23 -5.92 2.15
CA TYR A 21 -0.16 -4.76 3.04
C TYR A 21 -0.94 -5.03 4.32
N VAL A 22 -0.47 -4.45 5.41
CA VAL A 22 -1.13 -4.43 6.71
C VAL A 22 -1.29 -2.98 7.10
N LEU A 23 -2.52 -2.54 7.30
CA LEU A 23 -2.80 -1.21 7.79
C LEU A 23 -2.72 -1.20 9.33
N ASN A 24 -2.19 -0.11 9.89
CA ASN A 24 -2.15 0.05 11.35
C ASN A 24 -3.55 0.30 11.91
N THR A 25 -4.43 0.89 11.11
CA THR A 25 -5.83 1.13 11.44
C THR A 25 -6.73 0.47 10.38
N PRO A 26 -7.88 -0.09 10.78
CA PRO A 26 -8.82 -0.69 9.83
C PRO A 26 -9.41 0.35 8.87
N GLU A 27 -9.50 1.59 9.32
CA GLU A 27 -9.99 2.72 8.54
C GLU A 27 -8.92 3.81 8.52
N ILE A 28 -8.68 4.39 7.34
CA ILE A 28 -7.78 5.53 7.16
C ILE A 28 -8.64 6.79 7.11
N HIS A 29 -8.57 7.60 8.16
CA HIS A 29 -9.28 8.87 8.24
C HIS A 29 -8.37 10.01 7.76
N ALA A 30 -8.97 10.95 7.02
CA ALA A 30 -8.37 12.25 6.78
C ALA A 30 -8.27 13.04 8.12
N PRO A 31 -7.40 14.06 8.21
CA PRO A 31 -6.40 14.47 7.23
C PRO A 31 -5.16 13.55 7.26
N LEU A 32 -4.60 13.23 6.08
CA LEU A 32 -3.33 12.50 5.98
C LEU A 32 -2.24 13.39 5.42
N ALA A 33 -1.16 13.52 6.16
CA ALA A 33 0.01 14.25 5.70
C ALA A 33 0.78 13.43 4.64
N LYS A 34 1.40 14.11 3.69
CA LYS A 34 2.35 13.46 2.77
C LYS A 34 3.49 12.81 3.57
N ASN A 35 3.84 11.58 3.21
CA ASN A 35 4.79 10.70 3.91
C ASN A 35 4.31 10.16 5.27
N GLN A 36 3.04 10.35 5.64
CA GLN A 36 2.51 9.73 6.86
C GLN A 36 2.51 8.21 6.72
N VAL A 37 3.05 7.52 7.73
CA VAL A 37 3.04 6.05 7.79
C VAL A 37 1.64 5.60 8.23
N VAL A 38 0.97 4.84 7.36
CA VAL A 38 -0.40 4.33 7.59
C VAL A 38 -0.43 2.80 7.75
N GLY A 39 0.71 2.15 7.55
CA GLY A 39 0.82 0.71 7.68
C GLY A 39 2.18 0.19 7.24
N SER A 40 2.20 -1.05 6.80
CA SER A 40 3.39 -1.75 6.34
C SER A 40 3.09 -2.65 5.15
N ILE A 41 3.99 -2.68 4.18
CA ILE A 41 4.00 -3.61 3.06
C ILE A 41 4.93 -4.77 3.42
N ASN A 42 4.39 -5.98 3.35
CA ASN A 42 5.10 -7.24 3.51
C ASN A 42 5.34 -7.86 2.14
N PHE A 43 6.60 -8.07 1.79
CA PHE A 43 6.99 -8.81 0.60
C PHE A 43 7.17 -10.27 0.98
N GLN A 44 6.40 -11.15 0.37
CA GLN A 44 6.44 -12.58 0.60
C GLN A 44 6.99 -13.30 -0.62
N LEU A 45 7.84 -14.28 -0.38
CA LEU A 45 8.33 -15.22 -1.39
C LEU A 45 8.16 -16.62 -0.80
N ASP A 46 7.53 -17.53 -1.55
CA ASP A 46 7.23 -18.89 -1.05
C ASP A 46 6.43 -18.90 0.27
N GLY A 47 5.57 -17.91 0.49
CA GLY A 47 4.78 -17.77 1.71
C GLY A 47 5.56 -17.32 2.95
N LYS A 48 6.85 -16.96 2.80
CA LYS A 48 7.66 -16.35 3.87
C LYS A 48 7.86 -14.87 3.60
N THR A 49 7.69 -14.04 4.61
CA THR A 49 8.02 -12.61 4.54
C THR A 49 9.52 -12.43 4.44
N ILE A 50 9.99 -11.86 3.33
CA ILE A 50 11.40 -11.63 3.03
C ILE A 50 11.83 -10.18 3.22
N ASP A 51 10.90 -9.22 3.12
CA ASP A 51 11.17 -7.81 3.39
C ASP A 51 9.89 -7.11 3.89
N GLN A 52 10.07 -6.07 4.68
CA GLN A 52 8.99 -5.27 5.23
C GLN A 52 9.32 -3.78 5.09
N ARG A 53 8.39 -3.01 4.53
CA ARG A 53 8.58 -1.57 4.27
C ARG A 53 7.41 -0.75 4.81
N PRO A 54 7.64 0.45 5.34
CA PRO A 54 6.56 1.32 5.78
C PRO A 54 5.68 1.74 4.59
N LEU A 55 4.37 1.61 4.75
CA LEU A 55 3.39 2.13 3.79
C LEU A 55 3.14 3.60 4.10
N VAL A 56 3.52 4.48 3.17
CA VAL A 56 3.42 5.93 3.34
C VAL A 56 2.43 6.58 2.37
N VAL A 57 1.84 7.68 2.80
CA VAL A 57 0.89 8.47 2.00
C VAL A 57 1.65 9.30 0.95
N MET A 58 1.47 8.97 -0.33
CA MET A 58 2.16 9.65 -1.44
C MET A 58 1.63 11.08 -1.69
N ASN A 59 0.32 11.27 -1.51
CA ASN A 59 -0.37 12.54 -1.75
C ASN A 59 -1.11 12.99 -0.50
N GLU A 60 -0.91 14.23 -0.09
CA GLU A 60 -1.59 14.82 1.07
C GLU A 60 -3.12 14.79 0.88
N VAL A 61 -3.81 14.38 1.94
CA VAL A 61 -5.26 14.26 2.00
C VAL A 61 -5.81 15.29 2.99
N LYS A 62 -6.40 16.38 2.50
CA LYS A 62 -7.00 17.44 3.32
C LYS A 62 -8.49 17.19 3.54
N GLU A 63 -9.07 17.47 4.69
CA GLU A 63 -10.52 17.26 4.84
C GLU A 63 -11.34 18.19 3.92
N GLY A 64 -12.17 17.61 3.02
CA GLY A 64 -13.16 18.34 2.22
C GLY A 64 -13.41 17.79 0.80
N GLY A 65 -14.68 17.76 0.37
CA GLY A 65 -15.26 17.65 -1.00
C GLY A 65 -14.67 16.68 -2.04
N PHE A 66 -13.35 16.71 -2.24
CA PHE A 66 -12.58 15.91 -3.19
C PHE A 66 -12.39 14.45 -2.73
N PHE A 67 -12.40 14.18 -1.42
CA PHE A 67 -12.16 12.84 -0.86
C PHE A 67 -13.25 11.82 -1.10
N SER A 68 -14.52 12.24 -1.17
CA SER A 68 -15.62 11.33 -1.49
C SER A 68 -15.38 10.61 -2.82
N ARG A 69 -14.85 11.33 -3.82
CA ARG A 69 -14.56 10.77 -5.15
C ARG A 69 -13.37 9.82 -5.14
N ILE A 70 -12.35 10.11 -4.34
CA ILE A 70 -11.16 9.25 -4.21
C ILE A 70 -11.52 7.95 -3.51
N VAL A 71 -12.31 8.03 -2.43
CA VAL A 71 -12.80 6.84 -1.71
C VAL A 71 -13.67 5.97 -2.60
N ASP A 72 -14.55 6.55 -3.42
CA ASP A 72 -15.36 5.79 -4.38
C ASP A 72 -14.48 5.10 -5.43
N TYR A 73 -13.42 5.77 -5.90
CA TYR A 73 -12.48 5.17 -6.86
C TYR A 73 -11.68 4.02 -6.25
N ILE A 74 -11.21 4.18 -5.01
CA ILE A 74 -10.49 3.12 -4.28
C ILE A 74 -11.41 1.92 -4.04
N LYS A 75 -12.66 2.15 -3.60
CA LYS A 75 -13.67 1.10 -3.43
C LYS A 75 -13.92 0.33 -4.73
N LEU A 76 -14.02 1.03 -5.87
CA LEU A 76 -14.19 0.41 -7.18
C LEU A 76 -12.97 -0.43 -7.60
N MET A 77 -11.76 0.09 -7.36
CA MET A 77 -10.51 -0.63 -7.65
C MET A 77 -10.39 -1.93 -6.85
N PHE A 78 -10.73 -1.91 -5.55
CA PHE A 78 -10.71 -3.11 -4.72
C PHE A 78 -11.79 -4.12 -5.13
N HIS A 79 -12.98 -3.65 -5.53
CA HIS A 79 -14.04 -4.53 -6.04
C HIS A 79 -13.63 -5.24 -7.34
N HIS A 80 -12.86 -4.58 -8.22
CA HIS A 80 -12.39 -5.17 -9.47
C HIS A 80 -11.24 -6.16 -9.31
N TRP A 81 -10.52 -6.09 -8.19
CA TRP A 81 -9.38 -6.97 -7.90
C TRP A 81 -9.81 -8.26 -7.17
N PHE A 82 -10.91 -8.21 -6.43
CA PHE A 82 -11.42 -9.32 -5.61
C PHE A 82 -12.76 -9.89 -6.09
N GLY A 83 -13.21 -9.52 -7.30
CA GLY A 83 -14.22 -10.23 -8.09
C GLY A 83 -13.57 -10.82 -9.34
#